data_AF-A0A6B3GAT9-F1
#
_entry.id   AF-A0A6B3GAT9-F1
#
_cell.length_a   1.000
_cell.length_b   1.000
_cell.length_c   1.000
_cell.angle_alpha   90.00
_cell.angle_beta   90.00
_cell.angle_gamma   90.00
#
_symmetry.space_group_name_H-M   'P 1'
#
loop_
_entity.id
_entity.type
_entity.pdbx_description
1 polymer ?
#
loop_
_entity_poly.entity_id
_entity_poly.type
_entity_poly.pdbx_seq_one_letter_code
_entity_poly.pdbx_strand_id
1 'polypeptide(L)' 'RVDVHHGGTHYRLVPNSIPFSKLTRDGKHLGDFSSDGDRRVIAEWQEEAGTPEPLDAAIGYALSAAFGTGGQPMWMMLV' A
#
# COMPACT_ATOMS: atom_id res chain seq x y z
N ARG A 1 4.20 6.26 -5.45
CA ARG A 1 3.79 6.72 -4.09
C ARG A 1 2.48 7.45 -4.24
N VAL A 2 1.52 7.18 -3.35
CA VAL A 2 0.21 7.84 -3.30
C VAL A 2 -0.06 8.27 -1.86
N ASP A 3 -0.51 9.51 -1.66
CA ASP A 3 -0.87 10.07 -0.34
C ASP A 3 -2.37 10.38 -0.29
N VAL A 4 -3.01 10.09 0.85
CA VAL A 4 -4.41 10.40 1.13
C VAL A 4 -4.54 11.06 2.50
N HIS A 5 -5.26 12.16 2.56
CA HIS A 5 -5.66 12.80 3.81
C HIS A 5 -7.16 12.59 4.01
N HIS A 6 -7.55 11.92 5.08
CA HIS A 6 -8.96 11.65 5.38
C HIS A 6 -9.21 11.71 6.89
N GLY A 7 -10.20 12.50 7.32
CA GLY A 7 -10.58 12.59 8.73
C GLY A 7 -9.48 13.08 9.68
N GLY A 8 -8.49 13.84 9.17
CA GLY A 8 -7.32 14.26 9.95
C GLY A 8 -6.15 13.27 9.94
N THR A 9 -6.35 12.07 9.40
CA THR A 9 -5.34 11.03 9.29
C THR A 9 -4.64 11.10 7.94
N HIS A 10 -3.32 10.91 7.93
CA HIS A 10 -2.52 10.84 6.72
C HIS A 10 -2.12 9.40 6.40
N TYR A 11 -2.62 8.90 5.26
CA TYR A 11 -2.24 7.61 4.71
C TYR A 11 -1.25 7.77 3.55
N ARG A 12 -0.33 6.83 3.45
CA ARG A 12 0.61 6.76 2.32
C ARG A 12 0.83 5.33 1.88
N LEU A 13 0.62 5.07 0.58
CA LEU A 13 1.01 3.84 -0.10
C LEU A 13 2.30 4.09 -0.89
N VAL A 14 3.36 3.34 -0.60
CA VAL A 14 4.67 3.53 -1.22
C VAL A 14 5.28 2.20 -1.66
N PRO A 15 5.75 2.09 -2.92
CA PRO A 15 6.53 0.93 -3.33
C PRO A 15 7.72 0.68 -2.41
N ASN A 16 7.85 -0.56 -1.93
CA ASN A 16 8.96 -1.00 -1.09
C ASN A 16 9.69 -2.22 -1.67
N SER A 17 9.14 -2.87 -2.68
CA SER A 17 9.79 -3.94 -3.45
C SER A 17 9.18 -4.05 -4.85
N ILE A 18 9.58 -5.07 -5.62
CA ILE A 18 9.06 -5.30 -6.97
C ILE A 18 7.54 -5.54 -6.97
N PRO A 19 6.97 -6.46 -6.16
CA PRO A 19 5.52 -6.64 -6.13
C PRO A 19 4.82 -5.82 -5.04
N PHE A 20 5.50 -5.45 -3.95
CA PHE A 20 4.82 -4.90 -2.77
C PHE A 20 4.84 -3.37 -2.68
N SER A 21 3.84 -2.86 -1.98
CA SER A 21 3.80 -1.48 -1.49
C SER A 21 3.38 -1.43 -0.03
N LYS A 22 4.09 -0.62 0.73
CA LYS A 22 3.85 -0.37 2.16
C LYS A 22 2.77 0.66 2.35
N LEU A 23 1.77 0.34 3.18
CA LEU A 23 0.81 1.30 3.72
C LEU A 23 1.27 1.82 5.08
N THR A 24 1.25 3.15 5.22
CA THR A 24 1.49 3.82 6.50
C THR A 24 0.33 4.73 6.87
N ARG A 25 0.10 4.89 8.18
CA ARG A 25 -0.86 5.82 8.79
C ARG A 25 -0.12 6.71 9.77
N ASP A 26 -0.08 8.00 9.49
CA ASP A 26 0.70 9.00 10.25
C ASP A 26 2.15 8.54 10.48
N GLY A 27 2.73 7.88 9.47
CA GLY A 27 4.07 7.32 9.50
C GLY A 27 4.19 5.93 10.13
N LYS A 28 3.18 5.42 10.85
CA LYS A 28 3.15 4.05 11.37
C LYS A 28 2.92 3.06 10.24
N HIS A 29 3.79 2.06 10.09
CA HIS A 29 3.58 0.97 9.14
C HIS A 29 2.36 0.13 9.58
N LEU A 30 1.39 -0.05 8.68
CA LEU A 30 0.23 -0.90 8.94
C LEU A 30 0.29 -2.26 8.24
N GLY A 31 0.76 -2.29 6.99
CA GLY A 31 0.91 -3.52 6.24
C GLY A 31 1.50 -3.31 4.86
N ASP A 32 1.81 -4.42 4.20
CA ASP A 32 2.30 -4.48 2.84
C ASP A 32 1.22 -5.06 1.91
N PHE A 33 1.09 -4.48 0.72
CA PHE A 33 0.04 -4.80 -0.24
C PHE A 33 0.66 -5.22 -1.57
N SER A 34 0.01 -6.17 -2.24
CA SER A 34 0.34 -6.59 -3.60
C SER A 34 -0.90 -6.59 -4.49
N SER A 35 -0.79 -6.01 -5.68
CA SER A 35 -1.77 -6.03 -6.76
C SER A 35 -1.04 -5.83 -8.09
N ASP A 36 -1.15 -6.83 -8.97
CA ASP A 36 -0.48 -6.87 -10.29
C ASP A 36 -1.45 -6.54 -11.45
N GLY A 37 -2.61 -5.93 -11.13
CA GLY A 37 -3.64 -5.61 -12.11
C GLY A 37 -4.61 -6.76 -12.44
N ASP A 38 -4.48 -7.90 -11.76
CA ASP A 38 -5.40 -9.05 -11.86
C ASP A 38 -6.77 -8.84 -11.15
N ARG A 39 -7.04 -7.62 -10.68
CA ARG A 39 -8.20 -7.21 -9.85
C ARG A 39 -8.21 -7.82 -8.45
N ARG A 40 -7.14 -8.49 -8.04
CA ARG A 40 -6.93 -8.99 -6.69
C ARG A 40 -5.98 -8.05 -5.96
N VAL A 41 -6.24 -7.92 -4.67
CA VAL A 41 -5.32 -7.26 -3.74
C VAL A 41 -5.06 -8.25 -2.63
N ILE A 42 -3.78 -8.47 -2.34
CA ILE A 42 -3.31 -9.25 -1.20
C ILE A 42 -2.76 -8.25 -0.19
N ALA A 43 -3.13 -8.42 1.08
CA ALA A 43 -2.69 -7.58 2.18
C ALA A 43 -2.05 -8.43 3.27
N GLU A 44 -0.84 -8.06 3.65
CA GLU A 44 -0.10 -8.61 4.78
C GLU A 44 -0.03 -7.53 5.87
N TRP A 45 -0.78 -7.73 6.95
CA TRP A 45 -0.87 -6.77 8.04
C TRP A 45 0.23 -7.01 9.07
N GLN A 46 0.80 -5.92 9.61
CA GLN A 46 1.81 -6.04 10.66
C GLN A 46 1.18 -6.35 12.00
N GLU A 47 1.60 -7.45 12.62
CA GLU A 47 1.14 -7.84 13.96
C GLU A 47 1.47 -6.75 15.00
N GLU A 48 2.66 -6.16 14.90
CA GLU A 48 3.12 -5.07 15.79
C GLU A 48 2.30 -3.79 15.65
N ALA A 49 1.60 -3.61 14.51
CA ALA A 49 0.72 -2.46 14.32
C ALA A 49 -0.61 -2.59 15.06
N GLY A 50 -0.95 -3.79 15.55
CA GLY A 50 -2.25 -4.15 16.09
C GLY A 50 -3.27 -4.42 14.99
N THR A 51 -4.52 -4.67 15.39
CA THR A 51 -5.61 -4.91 14.44
C THR A 51 -5.89 -3.64 13.63
N PRO A 52 -5.86 -3.70 12.27
CA PRO A 52 -6.18 -2.54 11.44
C PRO A 52 -7.64 -2.13 11.61
N GLU A 53 -7.90 -0.82 11.57
CA GLU A 53 -9.27 -0.31 11.58
C GLU A 53 -9.95 -0.54 10.22
N PRO A 54 -11.29 -0.62 10.15
CA PRO A 54 -12.00 -0.80 8.88
C PRO A 54 -11.64 0.27 7.83
N LEU A 55 -11.36 1.50 8.28
CA LEU A 55 -10.91 2.58 7.40
C LEU A 55 -9.51 2.33 6.84
N ASP A 56 -8.59 1.79 7.64
CA ASP A 56 -7.23 1.44 7.18
C ASP A 56 -7.28 0.40 6.06
N ALA A 57 -8.12 -0.62 6.24
CA ALA A 57 -8.37 -1.64 5.22
C ALA A 57 -8.97 -1.00 3.96
N ALA A 58 -10.05 -0.22 4.09
CA ALA A 58 -10.71 0.41 2.95
C ALA A 58 -9.74 1.28 2.13
N ILE A 59 -8.94 2.11 2.80
CA ILE A 59 -7.91 2.94 2.15
C ILE A 59 -6.87 2.06 1.45
N GLY A 60 -6.29 1.08 2.16
CA GLY A 60 -5.25 0.20 1.62
C GLY A 60 -5.69 -0.55 0.37
N TYR A 61 -6.87 -1.18 0.43
CA TYR A 61 -7.46 -1.90 -0.70
C TYR A 61 -7.80 -0.97 -1.87
N ALA A 62 -8.43 0.18 -1.62
CA ALA A 62 -8.79 1.12 -2.67
C ALA A 62 -7.55 1.68 -3.39
N LEU A 63 -6.51 2.05 -2.64
CA LEU A 63 -5.28 2.59 -3.22
C LEU A 63 -4.55 1.53 -4.04
N SER A 64 -4.41 0.31 -3.51
CA SER A 64 -3.72 -0.78 -4.20
C SER A 64 -4.45 -1.18 -5.48
N ALA A 65 -5.79 -1.23 -5.45
CA ALA A 65 -6.59 -1.57 -6.62
C ALA A 65 -6.59 -0.45 -7.69
N ALA A 66 -6.60 0.82 -7.29
CA ALA A 66 -6.69 1.94 -8.22
C ALA A 66 -5.34 2.29 -8.88
N PHE A 67 -4.23 2.13 -8.15
CA PHE A 67 -2.91 2.58 -8.58
C PHE A 67 -1.91 1.44 -8.79
N GLY A 68 -2.26 0.21 -8.45
CA GLY A 68 -1.34 -0.92 -8.39
C GLY A 68 -0.38 -0.83 -7.21
N THR A 69 0.47 -1.84 -7.09
CA THR A 69 1.56 -1.89 -6.10
C THR A 69 2.88 -2.19 -6.78
N GLY A 70 3.95 -2.18 -5.99
CA GLY A 70 5.28 -2.49 -6.47
C GLY A 70 5.94 -1.32 -7.19
N GLY A 71 7.24 -1.45 -7.38
CA GLY A 71 8.05 -0.46 -8.08
C GLY A 71 9.15 -1.18 -8.85
N GLN A 72 9.02 -1.18 -10.18
CA GLN A 72 10.09 -1.64 -11.05
C GLN A 72 11.21 -0.59 -11.01
N PRO A 73 12.46 -0.96 -10.67
CA PRO A 73 13.56 -0.02 -10.66
C PRO A 73 13.93 0.38 -12.11
N MET A 74 14.28 1.66 -12.34
CA MET A 74 14.39 2.22 -13.71
C MET A 74 15.29 1.41 -14.67
N TRP A 75 16.38 0.82 -14.17
CA TRP A 75 17.28 -0.02 -14.98
C TRP A 75 16.60 -1.25 -15.62
N MET A 76 15.53 -1.79 -15.02
CA MET A 76 14.73 -2.87 -15.61
C MET A 76 13.83 -2.39 -16.75
N MET A 77 13.56 -1.08 -16.86
CA MET A 77 12.76 -0.50 -17.93
C MET A 77 13.57 -0.12 -19.18
N LEU A 78 14.89 -0.27 -19.15
CA LEU A 78 15.81 0.09 -20.25
C LEU A 78 16.06 -1.06 -21.25
N VAL A 79 15.24 -2.13 -21.20
CA VAL A 79 15.34 -3.30 -22.08
C VAL A 79 14.39 -3.16 -23.27
#